data_AF-A0A373CL40-F1
#
_entry.id   AF-A0A373CL40-F1
#
_cell.length_a   1.000
_cell.length_b   1.000
_cell.length_c   1.000
_cell.angle_alpha   90.00
_cell.angle_beta   90.00
_cell.angle_gamma   90.00
#
_symmetry.space_group_name_H-M   'P 1'
#
loop_
_entity.id
_entity.type
_entity.pdbx_description
1 polymer ?
#
loop_
_entity_poly.entity_id
_entity_poly.type
_entity_poly.pdbx_seq_one_letter_code
_entity_poly.pdbx_strand_id
1 'polypeptide(L)'
;MQEAVAIRVSEISRRKWKQRCHFVRGGLSMLYEEPRETELAFKIADRIISIQECDGGYDYSIMDEHYREIDGGVYDDPAVDINFVLLSIVEELKENPDTNRAKGNITKESKLIPLNYDEVAEQADIANMAGPAVYSSRVIMEFKAKTEECFQPIDGLGATEIEELVEEYVTSKLSENDFDASGRGVVISGSRCRGLEGKASDLDVVVELSGDESEDDLFNLFHEDNFKIGGVPVDINPITKYKSGTLEEYLPGVEKYLEEKYQKASVRKKLKEKKSEIRENDEKADKDNKKKSENVR
;
A
#
# COMPACT_ATOMS: atom_id res chain seq x y z
N MET A 1 -8.78 50.28 3.83
CA MET A 1 -9.76 49.18 3.87
C MET A 1 -9.03 47.94 3.39
N GLN A 2 -8.40 47.21 4.31
CA GLN A 2 -7.86 45.88 4.10
C GLN A 2 -8.74 44.96 4.95
N GLU A 3 -9.53 44.12 4.30
CA GLU A 3 -10.34 43.11 4.99
C GLU A 3 -9.50 41.85 5.18
N ALA A 4 -9.49 41.39 6.42
CA ALA A 4 -8.85 40.19 6.89
C ALA A 4 -9.61 38.95 6.42
N VAL A 5 -8.87 37.98 5.86
CA VAL A 5 -9.36 36.60 5.70
C VAL A 5 -8.68 35.78 6.79
N ALA A 6 -9.34 35.70 7.95
CA ALA A 6 -8.98 34.79 9.03
C ALA A 6 -9.57 33.41 8.70
N ILE A 7 -8.72 32.46 8.28
CA ILE A 7 -9.11 31.05 8.20
C ILE A 7 -8.89 30.43 9.58
N ARG A 8 -10.01 29.99 10.15
CA ARG A 8 -10.15 29.40 11.48
C ARG A 8 -9.74 27.93 11.41
N VAL A 9 -8.51 27.60 11.79
CA VAL A 9 -8.11 26.21 12.07
C VAL A 9 -8.66 25.86 13.44
N SER A 10 -9.86 25.28 13.48
CA SER A 10 -10.46 24.79 14.72
C SER A 10 -11.07 23.42 14.50
N GLU A 11 -10.48 22.39 15.11
CA GLU A 11 -11.15 21.44 16.04
C GLU A 11 -10.42 20.09 16.23
N ILE A 12 -9.40 19.77 15.43
CA ILE A 12 -8.69 18.47 15.55
C ILE A 12 -7.69 18.45 16.73
N SER A 13 -7.16 19.61 17.14
CA SER A 13 -6.08 19.71 18.15
C SER A 13 -6.54 19.65 19.64
N ARG A 14 -7.81 19.34 19.95
CA ARG A 14 -8.30 19.29 21.34
C ARG A 14 -8.16 17.94 22.05
N ARG A 15 -7.64 16.89 21.39
CA ARG A 15 -7.63 15.52 21.96
C ARG A 15 -6.34 15.06 22.65
N LYS A 16 -5.26 15.85 22.64
CA LYS A 16 -4.02 15.54 23.37
C LYS A 16 -3.75 16.49 24.55
N TRP A 17 -4.71 16.65 25.49
CA TRP A 17 -4.47 17.42 26.72
C TRP A 17 -4.72 16.54 27.96
N LYS A 18 -3.67 15.85 28.39
CA LYS A 18 -3.60 15.22 29.73
C LYS A 18 -2.27 15.59 30.42
N GLN A 19 -2.35 16.68 31.17
CA GLN A 19 -1.71 16.98 32.46
C GLN A 19 -0.35 16.36 32.79
N ARG A 20 0.65 17.24 33.01
CA ARG A 20 1.61 17.12 34.11
C ARG A 20 1.74 18.47 34.81
N CYS A 21 1.02 18.63 35.92
CA CYS A 21 1.25 19.72 36.86
C CYS A 21 2.38 19.31 37.81
N HIS A 22 3.52 20.01 37.78
CA HIS A 22 4.44 20.05 38.91
C HIS A 22 4.27 21.39 39.64
N PHE A 23 3.82 21.29 40.88
CA PHE A 23 3.70 22.41 41.80
C PHE A 23 5.08 22.77 42.36
N VAL A 24 5.63 23.92 41.97
CA VAL A 24 6.73 24.55 42.69
C VAL A 24 6.32 25.97 43.07
N ARG A 25 6.36 26.26 44.36
CA ARG A 25 6.03 27.58 44.94
C ARG A 25 7.08 28.60 44.50
N GLY A 26 6.65 29.59 43.73
CA GLY A 26 7.41 30.82 43.51
C GLY A 26 7.29 31.32 42.07
N GLY A 27 6.39 32.28 41.84
CA GLY A 27 6.37 33.14 40.65
C GLY A 27 6.21 32.44 39.31
N LEU A 28 4.97 32.08 38.92
CA LEU A 28 4.67 31.70 37.54
C LEU A 28 4.62 32.96 36.66
N SER A 29 5.72 33.25 35.96
CA SER A 29 5.64 33.79 34.61
C SER A 29 5.54 32.56 33.69
N MET A 30 4.32 32.15 33.34
CA MET A 30 4.13 31.23 32.23
C MET A 30 4.32 32.05 30.96
N LEU A 31 5.55 32.04 30.43
CA LEU A 31 5.74 32.28 29.02
C LEU A 31 5.08 31.10 28.31
N TYR A 32 3.84 31.31 27.90
CA TYR A 32 3.17 30.43 26.95
C TYR A 32 3.86 30.66 25.61
N GLU A 33 4.91 29.91 25.33
CA GLU A 33 5.37 29.73 23.96
C GLU A 33 4.28 28.91 23.28
N GLU A 34 3.54 29.54 22.35
CA GLU A 34 2.69 28.75 21.47
C GLU A 34 3.58 27.73 20.75
N PRO A 35 3.16 26.46 20.67
CA PRO A 35 3.98 25.44 20.02
C PRO A 35 4.22 25.89 18.58
N ARG A 36 5.48 26.20 18.27
CA ARG A 36 5.91 26.55 16.92
C ARG A 36 5.69 25.32 16.04
N GLU A 37 5.19 25.51 14.82
CA GLU A 37 5.10 24.44 13.84
C GLU A 37 6.52 23.99 13.48
N THR A 38 6.83 22.72 13.76
CA THR A 38 8.15 22.12 13.47
C THR A 38 8.14 21.29 12.19
N GLU A 39 6.96 21.09 11.59
CA GLU A 39 6.74 20.26 10.41
C GLU A 39 5.56 20.79 9.59
N LEU A 40 5.64 20.68 8.27
CA LEU A 40 4.59 21.10 7.34
C LEU A 40 4.54 20.18 6.12
N ALA A 41 3.35 19.97 5.57
CA ALA A 41 3.18 19.33 4.27
C ALA A 41 2.07 19.98 3.44
N PHE A 42 2.31 20.17 2.15
CA PHE A 42 1.37 20.81 1.22
C PHE A 42 1.40 20.16 -0.16
N LYS A 43 0.24 20.11 -0.82
CA LYS A 43 0.12 19.83 -2.25
C LYS A 43 0.08 21.13 -3.04
N ILE A 44 0.77 21.16 -4.18
CA ILE A 44 0.66 22.22 -5.19
C ILE A 44 0.71 21.59 -6.58
N ALA A 45 -0.37 21.76 -7.36
CA ALA A 45 -0.55 21.05 -8.63
C ALA A 45 -0.33 19.52 -8.46
N ASP A 46 0.66 18.95 -9.14
CA ASP A 46 1.07 17.55 -9.12
C ASP A 46 2.33 17.29 -8.24
N ARG A 47 2.61 18.19 -7.29
CA ARG A 47 3.74 18.08 -6.36
C ARG A 47 3.29 18.09 -4.91
N ILE A 48 4.02 17.37 -4.08
CA ILE A 48 3.88 17.37 -2.62
C ILE A 48 5.18 17.92 -2.04
N ILE A 49 5.09 18.88 -1.14
CA ILE A 49 6.25 19.46 -0.44
C ILE A 49 6.09 19.13 1.04
N SER A 50 7.12 18.51 1.64
CA SER A 50 7.23 18.32 3.09
C SER A 50 8.44 19.06 3.63
N ILE A 51 8.32 19.63 4.82
CA ILE A 51 9.38 20.36 5.51
C ILE A 51 9.38 19.94 6.96
N GLN A 52 10.56 19.65 7.52
CA GLN A 52 10.75 19.30 8.92
C GLN A 52 11.95 20.07 9.50
N GLU A 53 11.85 20.49 10.76
CA GLU A 53 12.98 21.07 11.48
C GLU A 53 14.09 20.03 11.68
N CYS A 54 15.34 20.43 11.41
CA CYS A 54 16.52 19.60 11.61
C CYS A 54 17.62 20.39 12.35
N ASP A 55 18.73 19.72 12.68
CA ASP A 55 19.87 20.37 13.32
C ASP A 55 20.44 21.46 12.41
N GLY A 56 20.16 22.73 12.73
CA GLY A 56 20.69 23.89 12.01
C GLY A 56 19.76 24.48 10.94
N GLY A 57 18.49 24.07 10.86
CA GLY A 57 17.56 24.62 9.89
C GLY A 57 16.37 23.72 9.61
N TYR A 58 16.08 23.53 8.33
CA TYR A 58 14.95 22.73 7.86
C TYR A 58 15.35 21.79 6.73
N ASP A 59 14.94 20.54 6.82
CA ASP A 59 15.05 19.58 5.74
C ASP A 59 13.73 19.58 4.95
N TYR A 60 13.82 19.60 3.61
CA TYR A 60 12.66 19.61 2.75
C TYR A 60 12.76 18.58 1.64
N SER A 61 11.62 17.99 1.29
CA SER A 61 11.47 17.08 0.15
C SER A 61 10.35 17.57 -0.76
N ILE A 62 10.59 17.45 -2.06
CA ILE A 62 9.65 17.68 -3.14
C ILE A 62 9.37 16.34 -3.80
N MET A 63 8.13 15.88 -3.71
CA MET A 63 7.70 14.58 -4.20
C MET A 63 6.70 14.70 -5.35
N ASP A 64 6.56 13.62 -6.12
CA ASP A 64 5.46 13.47 -7.07
C ASP A 64 4.14 13.12 -6.37
N GLU A 65 3.07 12.92 -7.14
CA GLU A 65 1.75 12.49 -6.62
C GLU A 65 1.74 11.08 -6.01
N HIS A 66 2.87 10.38 -6.10
CA HIS A 66 3.10 9.04 -5.60
C HIS A 66 4.09 9.03 -4.42
N TYR A 67 4.35 10.19 -3.81
CA TYR A 67 5.21 10.35 -2.63
C TYR A 67 6.67 9.94 -2.85
N ARG A 68 7.11 9.82 -4.11
CA ARG A 68 8.50 9.56 -4.45
C ARG A 68 9.24 10.88 -4.51
N GLU A 69 10.36 10.97 -3.80
CA GLU A 69 11.19 12.17 -3.80
C GLU A 69 11.77 12.42 -5.21
N ILE A 70 11.52 13.63 -5.72
CA ILE A 70 12.06 14.15 -6.98
C ILE A 70 13.29 14.99 -6.70
N ASP A 71 13.21 15.81 -5.65
CA ASP A 71 14.23 16.76 -5.24
C ASP A 71 14.10 17.01 -3.75
N GLY A 72 15.17 17.44 -3.11
CA GLY A 72 15.22 17.65 -1.67
C GLY A 72 16.47 18.43 -1.28
N GLY A 73 16.47 18.96 -0.07
CA GLY A 73 17.60 19.75 0.40
C GLY A 73 17.41 20.29 1.80
N VAL A 74 18.44 21.01 2.26
CA VAL A 74 18.46 21.64 3.57
C VAL A 74 18.44 23.15 3.42
N TYR A 75 17.59 23.80 4.20
CA TYR A 75 17.55 25.23 4.38
C TYR A 75 18.27 25.58 5.69
N ASP A 76 19.55 25.96 5.58
CA ASP A 76 20.49 26.18 6.71
C ASP A 76 20.28 27.51 7.45
N ASP A 77 19.06 27.80 7.89
CA ASP A 77 18.78 28.92 8.78
C ASP A 77 17.64 28.56 9.76
N PRO A 78 17.93 28.30 11.04
CA PRO A 78 16.90 27.93 12.02
C PRO A 78 16.12 29.14 12.55
N ALA A 79 16.57 30.37 12.26
CA ALA A 79 15.93 31.59 12.71
C ALA A 79 14.75 32.00 11.81
N VAL A 80 14.69 31.50 10.57
CA VAL A 80 13.55 31.77 9.67
C VAL A 80 12.32 30.97 10.08
N ASP A 81 11.15 31.46 9.70
CA ASP A 81 9.90 30.75 9.93
C ASP A 81 9.70 29.63 8.92
N ILE A 82 9.20 28.48 9.36
CA ILE A 82 8.98 27.32 8.48
C ILE A 82 8.00 27.65 7.33
N ASN A 83 7.02 28.54 7.54
CA ASN A 83 6.14 29.00 6.46
C ASN A 83 6.89 29.88 5.45
N PHE A 84 7.91 30.62 5.89
CA PHE A 84 8.76 31.39 4.99
C PHE A 84 9.61 30.46 4.12
N VAL A 85 10.12 29.36 4.69
CA VAL A 85 10.83 28.32 3.92
C VAL A 85 9.93 27.74 2.84
N LEU A 86 8.70 27.33 3.19
CA LEU A 86 7.71 26.84 2.23
C LEU A 86 7.46 27.82 1.08
N LEU A 87 7.19 29.09 1.40
CA LEU A 87 6.92 30.10 0.38
C LEU A 87 8.12 30.35 -0.53
N SER A 88 9.33 30.32 0.03
CA SER A 88 10.58 30.47 -0.74
C SER A 88 10.73 29.35 -1.77
N ILE A 89 10.53 28.09 -1.35
CA ILE A 89 10.56 26.92 -2.25
C ILE A 89 9.48 27.06 -3.34
N VAL A 90 8.26 27.44 -2.97
CA VAL A 90 7.15 27.56 -3.93
C VAL A 90 7.37 28.70 -4.93
N GLU A 91 7.92 29.82 -4.51
CA GLU A 91 8.28 30.93 -5.41
C GLU A 91 9.34 30.50 -6.41
N GLU A 92 10.37 29.77 -5.96
CA GLU A 92 11.41 29.22 -6.82
C GLU A 92 10.84 28.30 -7.89
N LEU A 93 9.99 27.33 -7.50
CA LEU A 93 9.33 26.40 -8.42
C LEU A 93 8.44 27.13 -9.46
N LYS A 94 7.80 28.24 -9.08
CA LYS A 94 6.95 29.02 -9.99
C LYS A 94 7.75 29.80 -11.02
N GLU A 95 8.83 30.47 -10.60
CA GLU A 95 9.57 31.41 -11.44
C GLU A 95 10.64 30.74 -12.32
N ASN A 96 11.25 29.65 -11.88
CA ASN A 96 12.34 29.01 -12.63
C ASN A 96 11.84 28.05 -13.74
N PRO A 97 12.60 27.90 -14.84
CA PRO A 97 12.37 26.84 -15.80
C PRO A 97 12.59 25.47 -15.15
N ASP A 98 11.82 24.47 -15.59
CA ASP A 98 11.93 23.12 -15.03
C ASP A 98 13.23 22.44 -15.52
N THR A 99 14.28 22.51 -14.71
CA THR A 99 15.61 21.97 -15.06
C THR A 99 15.88 20.60 -14.42
N ASN A 100 15.21 20.29 -13.32
CA ASN A 100 15.38 19.07 -12.53
C ASN A 100 14.08 18.27 -12.34
N ARG A 101 12.99 18.63 -13.03
CA ARG A 101 11.64 18.02 -12.94
C ARG A 101 10.87 18.36 -11.66
N ALA A 102 11.46 19.11 -10.73
CA ALA A 102 10.82 19.48 -9.47
C ALA A 102 9.59 20.37 -9.69
N LYS A 103 9.59 21.18 -10.76
CA LYS A 103 8.46 22.09 -11.06
C LYS A 103 7.19 21.34 -11.49
N GLY A 104 7.30 20.32 -12.33
CA GLY A 104 6.12 19.61 -12.83
C GLY A 104 5.11 20.52 -13.51
N ASN A 105 3.84 20.36 -13.14
CA ASN A 105 2.71 21.13 -13.67
C ASN A 105 2.42 22.41 -12.85
N ILE A 106 3.33 22.85 -11.98
CA ILE A 106 3.15 24.08 -11.20
C ILE A 106 3.15 25.30 -12.14
N THR A 107 2.09 26.09 -12.08
CA THR A 107 1.97 27.40 -12.73
C THR A 107 2.00 28.52 -11.71
N LYS A 108 2.07 29.78 -12.17
CA LYS A 108 2.05 30.96 -11.29
C LYS A 108 0.77 31.01 -10.44
N GLU A 109 -0.33 30.49 -10.98
CA GLU A 109 -1.67 30.46 -10.39
C GLU A 109 -1.92 29.26 -9.48
N SER A 110 -1.02 28.25 -9.49
CA SER A 110 -1.16 27.06 -8.64
C SER A 110 -1.23 27.45 -7.16
N LYS A 111 -2.16 26.83 -6.44
CA LYS A 111 -2.45 27.09 -5.03
C LYS A 111 -1.94 25.96 -4.15
N LEU A 112 -1.51 26.32 -2.96
CA LEU A 112 -1.15 25.38 -1.90
C LEU A 112 -2.41 24.83 -1.24
N ILE A 113 -2.41 23.52 -1.01
CA ILE A 113 -3.45 22.79 -0.27
C ILE A 113 -2.75 22.11 0.91
N PRO A 114 -3.09 22.44 2.17
CA PRO A 114 -2.45 21.82 3.33
C PRO A 114 -2.76 20.33 3.40
N LEU A 115 -1.75 19.54 3.75
CA LEU A 115 -1.83 18.11 4.00
C LEU A 115 -1.45 17.82 5.46
N ASN A 116 -1.75 16.60 5.92
CA ASN A 116 -1.26 16.11 7.21
C ASN A 116 0.18 15.61 7.03
N TYR A 117 1.13 16.19 7.79
CA TYR A 117 2.54 15.83 7.69
C TYR A 117 2.78 14.35 8.03
N ASP A 118 2.22 13.84 9.15
CA ASP A 118 2.37 12.45 9.57
C ASP A 118 1.96 11.46 8.46
N GLU A 119 0.87 11.76 7.76
CA GLU A 119 0.38 10.93 6.65
C GLU A 119 1.33 10.99 5.45
N VAL A 120 1.86 12.17 5.12
CA VAL A 120 2.82 12.34 4.02
C VAL A 120 4.14 11.63 4.33
N ALA A 121 4.64 11.74 5.56
CA ALA A 121 5.86 11.05 6.00
C ALA A 121 5.68 9.53 5.94
N GLU A 122 4.56 8.99 6.41
CA GLU A 122 4.25 7.55 6.30
C GLU A 122 4.20 7.11 4.83
N GLN A 123 3.56 7.87 3.94
CA GLN A 123 3.53 7.54 2.51
C GLN A 123 4.90 7.64 1.84
N ALA A 124 5.72 8.62 2.23
CA ALA A 124 7.08 8.77 1.73
C ALA A 124 7.98 7.62 2.20
N ASP A 125 7.89 7.21 3.47
CA ASP A 125 8.57 6.03 3.99
C ASP A 125 8.17 4.78 3.22
N ILE A 126 6.87 4.60 2.93
CA ILE A 126 6.40 3.47 2.13
C ILE A 126 6.95 3.54 0.69
N ALA A 127 6.92 4.72 0.05
CA ALA A 127 7.47 4.93 -1.28
C ALA A 127 9.00 4.68 -1.33
N ASN A 128 9.71 5.02 -0.25
CA ASN A 128 11.15 4.80 -0.11
C ASN A 128 11.49 3.32 0.18
N MET A 129 10.67 2.63 0.98
CA MET A 129 10.79 1.18 1.21
C MET A 129 10.44 0.37 -0.05
N ALA A 130 9.58 0.90 -0.92
CA ALA A 130 9.18 0.26 -2.16
C ALA A 130 10.29 0.25 -3.23
N GLY A 131 11.24 1.18 -3.21
CA GLY A 131 12.17 1.36 -4.32
C GLY A 131 11.48 1.92 -5.59
N PRO A 132 12.14 1.94 -6.76
CA PRO A 132 11.60 2.57 -7.98
C PRO A 132 10.30 1.95 -8.53
N ALA A 133 9.91 0.77 -8.04
CA ALA A 133 8.68 0.08 -8.38
C ALA A 133 7.88 -0.14 -7.07
N VAL A 134 6.55 -0.26 -7.11
CA VAL A 134 5.75 -0.87 -6.00
C VAL A 134 5.14 0.09 -4.93
N TYR A 135 4.34 1.07 -5.39
CA TYR A 135 2.95 1.43 -4.97
C TYR A 135 2.63 2.84 -4.46
N SER A 136 1.77 3.50 -5.23
CA SER A 136 1.15 4.79 -4.94
C SER A 136 -0.31 4.71 -4.48
N SER A 137 -0.88 3.51 -4.31
CA SER A 137 -2.30 3.32 -3.97
C SER A 137 -2.48 2.53 -2.68
N ARG A 138 -3.26 3.10 -1.76
CA ARG A 138 -3.69 2.46 -0.50
C ARG A 138 -4.35 1.11 -0.69
N VAL A 139 -5.10 0.93 -1.78
CA VAL A 139 -5.75 -0.35 -2.10
C VAL A 139 -4.71 -1.46 -2.27
N ILE A 140 -3.61 -1.16 -2.98
CA ILE A 140 -2.58 -2.16 -3.26
C ILE A 140 -1.75 -2.43 -2.00
N MET A 141 -1.44 -1.39 -1.22
CA MET A 141 -0.74 -1.53 0.05
C MET A 141 -1.50 -2.42 1.04
N GLU A 142 -2.80 -2.15 1.26
CA GLU A 142 -3.63 -2.95 2.16
C GLU A 142 -3.75 -4.41 1.66
N PHE A 143 -3.84 -4.61 0.34
CA PHE A 143 -3.87 -5.94 -0.26
C PHE A 143 -2.57 -6.72 -0.02
N LYS A 144 -1.41 -6.07 -0.20
CA LYS A 144 -0.09 -6.68 0.03
C LYS A 144 0.20 -6.93 1.50
N ALA A 145 -0.11 -5.99 2.39
CA ALA A 145 0.05 -6.18 3.83
C ALA A 145 -0.74 -7.41 4.31
N LYS A 146 -1.99 -7.54 3.86
CA LYS A 146 -2.81 -8.72 4.17
C LYS A 146 -2.26 -10.01 3.54
N THR A 147 -1.61 -9.89 2.38
CA THR A 147 -0.91 -11.01 1.73
C THR A 147 0.25 -11.48 2.58
N GLU A 148 1.11 -10.58 3.04
CA GLU A 148 2.26 -10.90 3.88
C GLU A 148 1.85 -11.59 5.20
N GLU A 149 0.74 -11.16 5.81
CA GLU A 149 0.21 -11.81 7.02
C GLU A 149 -0.25 -13.26 6.80
N CYS A 150 -0.73 -13.58 5.59
CA CYS A 150 -1.35 -14.87 5.28
C CYS A 150 -0.41 -15.83 4.55
N PHE A 151 0.52 -15.30 3.76
CA PHE A 151 1.30 -16.05 2.80
C PHE A 151 2.24 -17.04 3.50
N GLN A 152 2.31 -18.25 2.95
CA GLN A 152 3.23 -19.28 3.41
C GLN A 152 4.46 -19.30 2.49
N PRO A 153 5.68 -19.07 3.00
CA PRO A 153 6.87 -19.01 2.18
C PRO A 153 7.07 -20.22 1.27
N ILE A 154 7.54 -19.98 0.05
CA ILE A 154 7.84 -21.04 -0.94
C ILE A 154 9.35 -21.10 -1.09
N ASP A 155 9.94 -22.26 -0.76
CA ASP A 155 11.39 -22.47 -0.76
C ASP A 155 12.17 -21.44 0.08
N GLY A 156 11.55 -21.00 1.19
CA GLY A 156 12.11 -19.99 2.08
C GLY A 156 11.87 -18.55 1.66
N LEU A 157 11.26 -18.30 0.49
CA LEU A 157 10.99 -16.97 -0.04
C LEU A 157 9.63 -16.45 0.43
N GLY A 158 9.61 -15.22 0.94
CA GLY A 158 8.41 -14.46 1.30
C GLY A 158 7.65 -13.93 0.08
N ALA A 159 6.52 -13.24 0.31
CA ALA A 159 5.68 -12.76 -0.80
C ALA A 159 6.42 -11.70 -1.62
N THR A 160 7.06 -10.73 -0.97
CA THR A 160 7.81 -9.66 -1.65
C THR A 160 8.94 -10.19 -2.52
N GLU A 161 9.77 -11.10 -2.00
CA GLU A 161 10.89 -11.69 -2.75
C GLU A 161 10.40 -12.47 -3.98
N ILE A 162 9.24 -13.13 -3.87
CA ILE A 162 8.62 -13.82 -4.99
C ILE A 162 8.09 -12.83 -6.05
N GLU A 163 7.50 -11.72 -5.64
CA GLU A 163 7.03 -10.67 -6.55
C GLU A 163 8.19 -10.06 -7.34
N GLU A 164 9.33 -9.82 -6.68
CA GLU A 164 10.57 -9.35 -7.33
C GLU A 164 11.10 -10.34 -8.37
N LEU A 165 11.14 -11.64 -8.04
CA LEU A 165 11.56 -12.67 -9.00
C LEU A 165 10.63 -12.76 -10.21
N VAL A 166 9.32 -12.57 -10.02
CA VAL A 166 8.36 -12.54 -11.11
C VAL A 166 8.52 -11.29 -11.96
N GLU A 167 8.78 -10.13 -11.34
CA GLU A 167 9.08 -8.89 -12.05
C GLU A 167 10.32 -9.03 -12.93
N GLU A 168 11.40 -9.63 -12.40
CA GLU A 168 12.63 -9.91 -13.17
C GLU A 168 12.34 -10.83 -14.36
N TYR A 169 11.62 -11.93 -14.14
CA TYR A 169 11.24 -12.87 -15.19
C TYR A 169 10.40 -12.21 -16.29
N VAL A 170 9.37 -11.44 -15.92
CA VAL A 170 8.52 -10.72 -16.88
C VAL A 170 9.34 -9.72 -17.68
N THR A 171 10.22 -8.96 -17.02
CA THR A 171 11.05 -7.94 -17.67
C THR A 171 11.99 -8.57 -18.69
N SER A 172 12.64 -9.68 -18.33
CA SER A 172 13.47 -10.47 -19.25
C SER A 172 12.66 -10.95 -20.45
N LYS A 173 11.48 -11.57 -20.22
CA LYS A 173 10.61 -12.05 -21.31
C LYS A 173 10.18 -10.97 -22.29
N LEU A 174 9.78 -9.80 -21.79
CA LEU A 174 9.38 -8.67 -22.63
C LEU A 174 10.55 -8.19 -23.49
N SER A 175 11.73 -8.03 -22.88
CA SER A 175 12.92 -7.55 -23.58
C SER A 175 13.46 -8.53 -24.62
N GLU A 176 13.42 -9.84 -24.35
CA GLU A 176 13.92 -10.88 -25.24
C GLU A 176 13.04 -11.07 -26.48
N ASN A 177 11.78 -10.65 -26.41
CA ASN A 177 10.78 -10.84 -27.46
C ASN A 177 10.34 -9.52 -28.10
N ASP A 178 11.08 -8.42 -27.84
CA ASP A 178 10.85 -7.09 -28.41
C ASP A 178 9.42 -6.55 -28.21
N PHE A 179 8.79 -6.86 -27.06
CA PHE A 179 7.48 -6.29 -26.70
C PHE A 179 7.65 -4.85 -26.20
N ASP A 180 6.83 -3.92 -26.69
CA ASP A 180 6.83 -2.51 -26.25
C ASP A 180 5.96 -2.34 -24.99
N ALA A 181 6.35 -3.04 -23.92
CA ALA A 181 5.69 -3.02 -22.62
C ALA A 181 6.70 -3.10 -21.48
N SER A 182 6.31 -2.60 -20.31
CA SER A 182 7.12 -2.62 -19.09
C SER A 182 6.27 -2.94 -17.87
N GLY A 183 6.85 -3.64 -16.89
CA GLY A 183 6.24 -3.84 -15.57
C GLY A 183 5.94 -2.52 -14.87
N ARG A 184 4.73 -2.41 -14.29
CA ARG A 184 4.32 -1.31 -13.41
C ARG A 184 4.07 -1.76 -11.98
N GLY A 185 3.72 -3.03 -11.79
CA GLY A 185 3.57 -3.62 -10.47
C GLY A 185 3.23 -5.11 -10.54
N VAL A 186 3.68 -5.85 -9.53
CA VAL A 186 3.49 -7.30 -9.41
C VAL A 186 2.86 -7.62 -8.06
N VAL A 187 1.75 -8.36 -8.08
CA VAL A 187 1.01 -8.73 -6.86
C VAL A 187 0.72 -10.23 -6.85
N ILE A 188 1.14 -10.93 -5.80
CA ILE A 188 0.68 -12.31 -5.56
C ILE A 188 -0.82 -12.28 -5.33
N SER A 189 -1.55 -13.04 -6.14
CA SER A 189 -2.99 -13.12 -6.09
C SER A 189 -3.45 -14.54 -5.74
N GLY A 190 -4.73 -14.82 -5.97
CA GLY A 190 -5.26 -16.17 -5.85
C GLY A 190 -5.26 -16.72 -4.42
N SER A 191 -5.21 -18.04 -4.30
CA SER A 191 -5.50 -18.69 -3.00
C SER A 191 -4.42 -18.47 -1.94
N ARG A 192 -3.15 -18.39 -2.35
CA ARG A 192 -2.00 -18.29 -1.45
C ARG A 192 -1.93 -16.93 -0.75
N CYS A 193 -2.40 -15.86 -1.40
CA CYS A 193 -2.39 -14.54 -0.77
C CYS A 193 -3.33 -14.43 0.45
N ARG A 194 -4.23 -15.41 0.68
CA ARG A 194 -5.14 -15.42 1.83
C ARG A 194 -5.09 -16.72 2.64
N GLY A 195 -4.04 -17.54 2.47
CA GLY A 195 -3.90 -18.82 3.19
C GLY A 195 -4.99 -19.85 2.83
N LEU A 196 -5.54 -19.77 1.60
CA LEU A 196 -6.62 -20.61 1.11
C LEU A 196 -6.13 -21.75 0.20
N GLU A 197 -4.82 -21.90 0.06
CA GLU A 197 -4.19 -22.84 -0.84
C GLU A 197 -4.36 -24.31 -0.40
N GLY A 198 -4.40 -25.18 -1.40
CA GLY A 198 -4.29 -26.63 -1.21
C GLY A 198 -2.89 -27.11 -1.54
N LYS A 199 -2.60 -28.39 -1.25
CA LYS A 199 -1.29 -29.01 -1.53
C LYS A 199 -0.86 -28.98 -3.01
N ALA A 200 -1.82 -28.81 -3.92
CA ALA A 200 -1.60 -28.79 -5.37
C ALA A 200 -1.92 -27.42 -5.98
N SER A 201 -2.05 -26.37 -5.16
CA SER A 201 -2.23 -25.01 -5.66
C SER A 201 -0.97 -24.55 -6.40
N ASP A 202 -1.16 -23.93 -7.54
CA ASP A 202 -0.24 -23.02 -8.22
C ASP A 202 -0.04 -21.72 -7.43
N LEU A 203 0.88 -20.89 -7.92
CA LEU A 203 1.12 -19.53 -7.45
C LEU A 203 0.56 -18.55 -8.48
N ASP A 204 -0.62 -18.00 -8.21
CA ASP A 204 -1.24 -16.97 -9.05
C ASP A 204 -0.56 -15.61 -8.81
N VAL A 205 -0.16 -14.91 -9.87
CA VAL A 205 0.43 -13.56 -9.79
C VAL A 205 -0.23 -12.67 -10.83
N VAL A 206 -0.55 -11.43 -10.46
CA VAL A 206 -1.07 -10.41 -11.38
C VAL A 206 0.02 -9.39 -11.65
N VAL A 207 0.23 -9.07 -12.93
CA VAL A 207 1.28 -8.14 -13.36
C VAL A 207 0.66 -7.01 -14.18
N GLU A 208 0.73 -5.79 -13.67
CA GLU A 208 0.33 -4.61 -14.45
C GLU A 208 1.43 -4.22 -15.41
N LEU A 209 1.06 -4.07 -16.68
CA LEU A 209 1.96 -3.71 -17.77
C LEU A 209 1.58 -2.36 -18.38
N SER A 210 2.60 -1.65 -18.83
CA SER A 210 2.45 -0.52 -19.76
C SER A 210 2.20 -1.01 -21.19
N GLY A 211 1.97 -0.09 -22.12
CA GLY A 211 1.71 -0.41 -23.52
C GLY A 211 0.25 -0.80 -23.82
N ASP A 212 0.02 -1.20 -25.06
CA ASP A 212 -1.26 -1.66 -25.61
C ASP A 212 -1.20 -3.10 -26.15
N GLU A 213 -0.15 -3.83 -25.78
CA GLU A 213 0.04 -5.24 -26.08
C GLU A 213 -1.15 -6.08 -25.58
N SER A 214 -1.50 -7.11 -26.34
CA SER A 214 -2.62 -7.99 -26.01
C SER A 214 -2.30 -8.79 -24.74
N GLU A 215 -3.16 -8.70 -23.73
CA GLU A 215 -3.04 -9.53 -22.51
C GLU A 215 -3.00 -11.04 -22.85
N ASP A 216 -3.63 -11.48 -23.94
CA ASP A 216 -3.61 -12.89 -24.33
C ASP A 216 -2.24 -13.30 -24.91
N ASP A 217 -1.59 -12.41 -25.67
CA ASP A 217 -0.25 -12.65 -26.22
C ASP A 217 0.82 -12.61 -25.12
N LEU A 218 0.69 -11.64 -24.20
CA LEU A 218 1.50 -11.55 -22.98
C LEU A 218 1.33 -12.79 -22.09
N PHE A 219 0.09 -13.27 -21.93
CA PHE A 219 -0.17 -14.48 -21.14
C PHE A 219 0.52 -15.69 -21.79
N ASN A 220 0.41 -15.86 -23.10
CA ASN A 220 1.09 -16.93 -23.81
C ASN A 220 2.62 -16.85 -23.63
N LEU A 221 3.19 -15.65 -23.80
CA LEU A 221 4.62 -15.39 -23.64
C LEU A 221 5.15 -15.80 -22.27
N PHE A 222 4.46 -15.41 -21.20
CA PHE A 222 4.92 -15.70 -19.84
C PHE A 222 4.83 -17.18 -19.45
N HIS A 223 4.05 -17.98 -20.20
CA HIS A 223 3.85 -19.41 -19.93
C HIS A 223 4.64 -20.35 -20.83
N GLU A 224 5.49 -19.84 -21.72
CA GLU A 224 6.30 -20.68 -22.62
C GLU A 224 7.26 -21.63 -21.86
N ASP A 225 7.87 -21.14 -20.78
CA ASP A 225 8.94 -21.85 -20.08
C ASP A 225 8.45 -22.71 -18.91
N ASN A 226 7.13 -22.74 -18.64
CA ASN A 226 6.55 -23.32 -17.42
C ASN A 226 7.26 -22.82 -16.15
N PHE A 227 7.41 -21.50 -16.01
CA PHE A 227 8.11 -20.86 -14.89
C PHE A 227 7.64 -21.38 -13.52
N LYS A 228 8.60 -21.66 -12.63
CA LYS A 228 8.33 -22.20 -11.28
C LYS A 228 9.23 -21.56 -10.25
N ILE A 229 8.70 -21.39 -9.05
CA ILE A 229 9.45 -20.97 -7.86
C ILE A 229 9.30 -22.06 -6.80
N GLY A 230 10.40 -22.57 -6.26
CA GLY A 230 10.37 -23.68 -5.30
C GLY A 230 9.67 -24.95 -5.80
N GLY A 231 9.66 -25.17 -7.13
CA GLY A 231 8.93 -26.25 -7.78
C GLY A 231 7.41 -26.03 -7.91
N VAL A 232 6.87 -24.91 -7.42
CA VAL A 232 5.46 -24.52 -7.59
C VAL A 232 5.30 -23.79 -8.93
N PRO A 233 4.39 -24.22 -9.82
CA PRO A 233 4.07 -23.49 -11.04
C PRO A 233 3.55 -22.09 -10.74
N VAL A 234 4.05 -21.10 -11.48
CA VAL A 234 3.57 -19.71 -11.39
C VAL A 234 2.61 -19.44 -12.54
N ASP A 235 1.40 -19.00 -12.23
CA ASP A 235 0.39 -18.56 -13.18
C ASP A 235 0.39 -17.03 -13.25
N ILE A 236 0.96 -16.47 -14.32
CA ILE A 236 1.17 -15.03 -14.47
C ILE A 236 0.03 -14.43 -15.29
N ASN A 237 -0.80 -13.63 -14.64
CA ASN A 237 -1.96 -12.96 -15.23
C ASN A 237 -1.61 -11.50 -15.57
N PRO A 238 -1.25 -11.19 -16.82
CA PRO A 238 -1.01 -9.81 -17.23
C PRO A 238 -2.30 -9.00 -17.24
N ILE A 239 -2.23 -7.76 -16.79
CA ILE A 239 -3.29 -6.78 -16.93
C ILE A 239 -2.74 -5.53 -17.61
N THR A 240 -3.54 -4.94 -18.50
CA THR A 240 -3.22 -3.66 -19.14
C THR A 240 -4.32 -2.65 -18.90
N LYS A 241 -3.94 -1.37 -18.90
CA LYS A 241 -4.85 -0.25 -18.65
C LYS A 241 -6.10 -0.26 -19.55
N TYR A 242 -5.99 -0.76 -20.77
CA TYR A 242 -7.06 -0.69 -21.77
C TYR A 242 -8.01 -1.89 -21.76
N LYS A 243 -7.67 -3.00 -21.08
CA LYS A 243 -8.50 -4.21 -21.01
C LYS A 243 -8.93 -4.50 -19.57
N SER A 244 -8.00 -4.84 -18.69
CA SER A 244 -8.30 -5.18 -17.29
C SER A 244 -8.16 -4.01 -16.30
N GLY A 245 -7.55 -2.90 -16.72
CA GLY A 245 -7.33 -1.72 -15.88
C GLY A 245 -6.00 -1.78 -15.11
N THR A 246 -5.89 -0.91 -14.11
CA THR A 246 -4.74 -0.86 -13.18
C THR A 246 -4.91 -1.85 -12.02
N LEU A 247 -3.84 -2.14 -11.28
CA LEU A 247 -3.94 -2.95 -10.04
C LEU A 247 -4.92 -2.34 -9.03
N GLU A 248 -4.95 -1.02 -8.91
CA GLU A 248 -5.88 -0.32 -8.02
C GLU A 248 -7.35 -0.61 -8.35
N GLU A 249 -7.68 -0.69 -9.64
CA GLU A 249 -9.03 -1.00 -10.11
C GLU A 249 -9.33 -2.50 -10.05
N TYR A 250 -8.32 -3.35 -10.26
CA TYR A 250 -8.45 -4.80 -10.37
C TYR A 250 -8.56 -5.51 -9.02
N LEU A 251 -7.70 -5.16 -8.05
CA LEU A 251 -7.58 -5.88 -6.77
C LEU A 251 -8.85 -5.91 -5.91
N PRO A 252 -9.72 -4.88 -5.88
CA PRO A 252 -10.99 -4.96 -5.15
C PRO A 252 -11.88 -6.12 -5.63
N GLY A 253 -11.85 -6.43 -6.93
CA GLY A 253 -12.57 -7.57 -7.51
C GLY A 253 -12.00 -8.90 -7.04
N VAL A 254 -10.67 -9.00 -7.00
CA VAL A 254 -9.95 -10.17 -6.48
C VAL A 254 -10.29 -10.42 -5.01
N GLU A 255 -10.25 -9.37 -4.18
CA GLU A 255 -10.54 -9.50 -2.75
C GLU A 255 -11.94 -10.02 -2.51
N LYS A 256 -12.94 -9.44 -3.20
CA LYS A 256 -14.33 -9.90 -3.12
C LYS A 256 -14.47 -11.38 -3.51
N TYR A 257 -13.79 -11.81 -4.58
CA TYR A 257 -13.81 -13.20 -5.01
C TYR A 257 -13.21 -14.14 -3.94
N LEU A 258 -12.09 -13.76 -3.33
CA LEU A 258 -11.42 -14.55 -2.30
C LEU A 258 -12.25 -14.64 -1.02
N GLU A 259 -12.88 -13.55 -0.60
CA GLU A 259 -13.81 -13.56 0.53
C GLU A 259 -14.99 -14.51 0.29
N GLU A 260 -15.62 -14.45 -0.89
CA GLU A 260 -16.69 -15.38 -1.24
C GLU A 260 -16.22 -16.83 -1.23
N LYS A 261 -15.01 -17.10 -1.74
CA LYS A 261 -14.39 -18.44 -1.74
C LYS A 261 -14.16 -18.93 -0.31
N TYR A 262 -13.65 -18.07 0.57
CA TYR A 262 -13.46 -18.37 1.98
C TYR A 262 -14.78 -18.70 2.69
N GLN A 263 -15.82 -17.89 2.51
CA GLN A 263 -17.14 -18.14 3.12
C GLN A 263 -17.73 -19.48 2.64
N LYS A 264 -17.66 -19.76 1.34
CA LYS A 264 -18.11 -21.03 0.75
C LYS A 264 -17.33 -22.22 1.35
N ALA A 265 -16.02 -22.10 1.53
CA ALA A 265 -15.19 -23.13 2.15
C ALA A 265 -15.55 -23.37 3.62
N SER A 266 -15.73 -22.31 4.40
CA SER A 266 -16.10 -22.37 5.83
C SER A 266 -17.47 -23.04 6.03
N VAL A 267 -18.47 -22.67 5.22
CA VAL A 267 -19.79 -23.30 5.25
C VAL A 267 -19.70 -24.79 4.90
N ARG A 268 -18.96 -25.16 3.83
CA ARG A 268 -18.77 -26.56 3.44
C ARG A 268 -18.11 -27.39 4.54
N LYS A 269 -17.13 -26.82 5.26
CA LYS A 269 -16.46 -27.50 6.38
C LYS A 269 -17.45 -27.79 7.51
N LYS A 270 -18.22 -26.78 7.95
CA LYS A 270 -19.27 -26.94 8.98
C LYS A 270 -20.34 -27.98 8.59
N LEU A 271 -20.74 -28.01 7.32
CA LEU A 271 -21.70 -29.02 6.85
C LEU A 271 -21.10 -30.44 6.87
N LYS A 272 -19.81 -30.60 6.55
CA LYS A 272 -19.14 -31.90 6.60
C LYS A 272 -19.03 -32.41 8.05
N GLU A 273 -18.62 -31.55 8.97
CA GLU A 273 -18.52 -31.86 10.41
C GLU A 273 -19.88 -32.27 10.99
N LYS A 274 -20.94 -31.49 10.70
CA LYS A 274 -22.29 -31.82 11.14
C LYS A 274 -22.80 -33.14 10.54
N LYS A 275 -22.43 -33.47 9.29
CA LYS A 275 -22.78 -34.75 8.66
C LYS A 275 -22.03 -35.93 9.28
N SER A 276 -20.76 -35.77 9.65
CA SER A 276 -20.02 -36.81 10.39
C SER A 276 -20.59 -37.04 11.78
N GLU A 277 -20.94 -35.97 12.50
CA GLU A 277 -21.57 -36.07 13.83
C GLU A 277 -22.92 -36.81 13.78
N ILE A 278 -23.76 -36.52 12.78
CA ILE A 278 -25.03 -37.23 12.60
C ILE A 278 -24.78 -38.73 12.35
N ARG A 279 -23.84 -39.07 11.45
CA ARG A 279 -23.51 -40.47 11.15
C ARG A 279 -22.98 -41.22 12.38
N GLU A 280 -22.09 -40.59 13.15
CA GLU A 280 -21.56 -41.19 14.38
C GLU A 280 -22.64 -41.40 15.45
N ASN A 281 -23.62 -40.49 15.53
CA ASN A 281 -24.75 -40.63 16.44
C ASN A 281 -25.72 -41.74 15.99
N ASP A 282 -26.00 -41.85 14.70
CA ASP A 282 -26.83 -42.92 14.14
C ASP A 282 -26.19 -44.30 14.35
N GLU A 283 -24.87 -44.42 14.12
CA GLU A 283 -24.13 -45.67 14.36
C GLU A 283 -24.06 -46.07 15.85
N LYS A 284 -24.02 -45.09 16.76
CA LYS A 284 -24.12 -45.34 18.21
C LYS A 284 -25.52 -45.81 18.60
N ALA A 285 -26.55 -45.16 18.08
CA ALA A 285 -27.95 -45.53 18.35
C ALA A 285 -28.27 -46.97 17.88
N ASP A 286 -27.76 -47.37 16.71
CA ASP A 286 -27.94 -48.72 16.19
C ASP A 286 -27.21 -49.79 17.02
N LYS A 287 -26.00 -49.49 17.51
CA LYS A 287 -25.23 -50.40 18.39
C LYS A 287 -25.92 -50.59 19.75
N ASP A 288 -26.51 -49.53 20.30
CA ASP A 288 -27.22 -49.58 21.58
C ASP A 288 -28.56 -50.31 21.48
N ASN A 289 -29.27 -50.17 20.36
CA ASN A 289 -30.48 -50.95 20.09
C ASN A 289 -30.18 -52.44 19.92
N LYS A 290 -29.08 -52.79 19.24
CA LYS A 290 -28.67 -54.18 19.05
C LYS A 290 -28.31 -54.86 20.39
N LYS A 291 -27.57 -54.17 21.27
CA LYS A 291 -27.26 -54.67 22.62
C LYS A 291 -28.50 -54.86 23.49
N LYS A 292 -29.49 -53.97 23.41
CA LYS A 292 -30.77 -54.16 24.13
C LYS A 292 -31.56 -55.35 23.62
N SER A 293 -31.49 -55.67 22.33
CA SER A 293 -32.21 -56.82 21.75
C SER A 293 -31.58 -58.18 22.10
N GLU A 294 -30.26 -58.23 22.33
CA GLU A 294 -29.55 -59.46 22.72
C GLU A 294 -29.69 -59.78 24.22
N ASN A 295 -29.94 -58.77 25.07
CA ASN A 295 -30.10 -58.95 26.52
C ASN A 295 -31.51 -59.37 26.96
N VAL A 296 -32.43 -59.58 26.01
CA VAL A 296 -33.85 -59.94 26.25
C VAL A 296 -34.15 -61.40 25.83
N ARG A 297 -33.13 -62.16 25.44
CA ARG A 297 -33.21 -63.62 25.21
C ARG A 297 -32.55 -64.38 26.35
#